data_AF-A0A497IB46-F1
#
_entry.id   AF-A0A497IB46-F1
#
_cell.length_a   1.000
_cell.length_b   1.000
_cell.length_c   1.000
_cell.angle_alpha   90.00
_cell.angle_beta   90.00
_cell.angle_gamma   90.00
#
_symmetry.space_group_name_H-M   'P 1'
#
loop_
_entity.id
_entity.type
_entity.pdbx_description
1 polymer ?
#
loop_
_entity_poly.entity_id
_entity_poly.type
_entity_poly.pdbx_seq_one_letter_code
_entity_poly.pdbx_strand_id
1 'polypeptide(L)'
;MESWMWQWTGWFHFWILLRDDGMDSSIQAFAGISAIGIAYSIISIYMTRRFGNRERIKEIQKRVNDITKRQNEAMKRGDEEELKRLEPEQAELPGLLKESMILQFKPLLFLLPFLLILPNMARSLFPDFVINLSFHVPVFIQHFERFPNWRNEFGAVGWFWLSFLFSSLSTQLLIGLKNKLGNAKKKQGAE
;
A
#
# COMPACT_ATOMS: atom_id res chain seq x y z
N MET A 1 -10.78 24.82 -27.42
CA MET A 1 -10.03 23.96 -26.49
C MET A 1 -10.83 23.80 -25.17
N GLU A 2 -12.15 23.61 -25.27
CA GLU A 2 -13.09 23.76 -24.13
C GLU A 2 -14.21 22.70 -24.09
N SER A 3 -14.22 21.71 -24.99
CA SER A 3 -15.27 20.65 -25.00
C SER A 3 -14.94 19.44 -24.14
N TRP A 4 -13.70 19.32 -23.63
CA TRP A 4 -13.24 18.18 -22.84
C TRP A 4 -13.40 18.34 -21.32
N MET A 5 -13.75 19.54 -20.82
CA MET A 5 -14.04 19.78 -19.39
C MET A 5 -15.47 19.38 -18.98
N TRP A 6 -16.41 19.32 -19.93
CA TRP A 6 -17.83 19.09 -19.64
C TRP A 6 -18.24 17.60 -19.51
N GLN A 7 -17.38 16.66 -19.88
CA GLN A 7 -17.69 15.22 -19.70
C GLN A 7 -17.46 14.75 -18.27
N TRP A 8 -16.58 15.41 -17.51
CA TRP A 8 -16.32 15.07 -16.11
C TRP A 8 -17.43 15.59 -15.18
N THR A 9 -18.00 16.76 -15.45
CA THR A 9 -19.08 17.35 -14.62
C THR A 9 -20.41 16.61 -14.73
N GLY A 10 -20.69 15.98 -15.87
CA GLY A 10 -21.91 15.18 -16.10
C GLY A 10 -21.97 13.92 -15.24
N TRP A 11 -20.86 13.20 -15.08
CA TRP A 11 -20.79 12.05 -14.16
C TRP A 11 -20.93 12.47 -12.69
N PHE A 12 -20.37 13.62 -12.33
CA PHE A 12 -20.60 14.21 -11.00
C PHE A 12 -22.08 14.53 -10.79
N HIS A 13 -22.77 15.20 -11.73
CA HIS A 13 -24.20 15.49 -11.62
C HIS A 13 -25.08 14.22 -11.62
N PHE A 14 -24.70 13.20 -12.38
CA PHE A 14 -25.39 11.91 -12.39
C PHE A 14 -25.29 11.20 -11.02
N TRP A 15 -24.13 11.27 -10.36
CA TRP A 15 -23.96 10.74 -8.99
C TRP A 15 -24.68 11.59 -7.93
N ILE A 16 -24.79 12.90 -8.16
CA ILE A 16 -25.55 13.82 -7.31
C ILE A 16 -27.06 13.55 -7.36
N LEU A 17 -27.60 13.12 -8.51
CA LEU A 17 -29.01 12.78 -8.71
C LEU A 17 -29.41 11.44 -8.09
N LEU A 18 -28.46 10.51 -7.92
CA LEU A 18 -28.66 9.22 -7.24
C LEU A 18 -28.66 9.34 -5.70
N ARG A 19 -28.67 10.58 -5.18
CA ARG A 19 -28.64 10.93 -3.75
C ARG A 19 -30.04 10.93 -3.11
N ASP A 20 -31.10 10.86 -3.90
CA ASP A 20 -32.48 11.01 -3.42
C ASP A 20 -33.18 9.68 -3.18
N ASP A 21 -32.58 8.84 -2.33
CA ASP A 21 -33.25 7.68 -1.73
C ASP A 21 -32.96 7.72 -0.22
N GLY A 22 -34.01 7.75 0.60
CA GLY A 22 -34.06 8.04 2.05
C GLY A 22 -33.26 7.16 3.01
N MET A 23 -31.99 6.91 2.71
CA MET A 23 -30.98 6.37 3.60
C MET A 23 -30.32 7.54 4.34
N ASP A 24 -30.22 7.47 5.68
CA ASP A 24 -29.60 8.50 6.51
C ASP A 24 -28.27 8.97 5.89
N SER A 25 -28.13 10.29 5.72
CA SER A 25 -26.96 10.97 5.17
C SER A 25 -25.63 10.46 5.75
N SER A 26 -25.65 10.02 7.01
CA SER A 26 -24.50 9.44 7.71
C SER A 26 -24.08 8.07 7.15
N ILE A 27 -25.05 7.21 6.80
CA ILE A 27 -24.82 5.87 6.24
C ILE A 27 -24.33 5.99 4.80
N GLN A 28 -24.89 6.92 4.02
CA GLN A 28 -24.41 7.20 2.67
C GLN A 28 -22.96 7.70 2.68
N ALA A 29 -22.62 8.62 3.59
CA ALA A 29 -21.27 9.12 3.76
C ALA A 29 -20.31 8.00 4.18
N PHE A 30 -20.70 7.18 5.16
CA PHE A 30 -19.96 6.00 5.60
C PHE A 30 -19.67 5.05 4.43
N ALA A 31 -20.70 4.66 3.69
CA ALA A 31 -20.58 3.74 2.57
C ALA A 31 -19.74 4.33 1.43
N GLY A 32 -19.96 5.60 1.09
CA GLY A 32 -19.23 6.31 0.05
C GLY A 32 -17.73 6.42 0.35
N ILE A 33 -17.37 6.87 1.55
CA ILE A 33 -15.96 6.98 1.96
C ILE A 33 -15.30 5.60 2.02
N SER A 34 -16.01 4.59 2.53
CA SER A 34 -15.52 3.21 2.57
C SER A 34 -15.26 2.66 1.17
N ALA A 35 -16.20 2.90 0.24
CA ALA A 35 -16.08 2.47 -1.15
C ALA A 35 -14.86 3.10 -1.83
N ILE A 36 -14.60 4.40 -1.61
CA ILE A 36 -13.40 5.08 -2.13
C ILE A 36 -12.12 4.45 -1.56
N GLY A 37 -12.08 4.20 -0.24
CA GLY A 37 -10.92 3.55 0.41
C GLY A 37 -10.67 2.12 -0.08
N ILE A 38 -11.73 1.33 -0.27
CA ILE A 38 -11.66 -0.04 -0.80
C ILE A 38 -11.23 -0.03 -2.27
N ALA A 39 -11.81 0.85 -3.10
CA ALA A 39 -11.42 0.98 -4.50
C ALA A 39 -9.93 1.34 -4.62
N TYR A 40 -9.46 2.28 -3.81
CA TYR A 40 -8.05 2.65 -3.75
C TYR A 40 -7.16 1.49 -3.29
N SER A 41 -7.62 0.67 -2.32
CA SER A 41 -6.89 -0.53 -1.89
C SER A 41 -6.68 -1.51 -3.05
N ILE A 42 -7.73 -1.78 -3.83
CA ILE A 42 -7.68 -2.68 -4.98
C ILE A 42 -6.72 -2.14 -6.04
N ILE A 43 -6.83 -0.84 -6.37
CA ILE A 43 -5.94 -0.17 -7.33
C ILE A 43 -4.48 -0.25 -6.86
N SER A 44 -4.23 0.04 -5.59
CA SER A 44 -2.88 0.00 -5.01
C SER A 44 -2.22 -1.38 -5.12
N ILE A 45 -2.99 -2.44 -4.85
CA ILE A 45 -2.53 -3.83 -4.98
C ILE A 45 -2.26 -4.17 -6.43
N TYR A 46 -3.15 -3.76 -7.34
CA TYR A 46 -2.99 -3.98 -8.77
C TYR A 46 -1.72 -3.30 -9.30
N MET A 47 -1.53 -2.02 -9.00
CA MET A 47 -0.36 -1.24 -9.41
C MET A 47 0.94 -1.83 -8.86
N THR A 48 0.95 -2.19 -7.57
CA THR A 48 2.12 -2.81 -6.93
C THR A 48 2.49 -4.14 -7.58
N ARG A 49 1.50 -4.96 -7.97
CA ARG A 49 1.75 -6.22 -8.68
C ARG A 49 2.23 -6.01 -10.10
N ARG A 50 1.65 -5.04 -10.82
CA ARG A 50 1.95 -4.79 -12.23
C ARG A 50 3.31 -4.14 -12.45
N PHE A 51 3.71 -3.23 -11.55
CA PHE A 51 4.90 -2.40 -11.72
C PHE A 51 6.04 -2.73 -10.76
N GLY A 52 5.79 -3.45 -9.66
CA GLY A 52 6.78 -3.71 -8.63
C GLY A 52 7.77 -4.84 -8.91
N ASN A 53 7.76 -5.47 -10.10
CA ASN A 53 8.63 -6.58 -10.54
C ASN A 53 9.19 -7.45 -9.38
N ARG A 54 8.29 -8.21 -8.75
CA ARG A 54 8.61 -8.97 -7.53
C ARG A 54 9.68 -10.03 -7.72
N GLU A 55 9.82 -10.57 -8.93
CA GLU A 55 10.85 -11.57 -9.26
C GLU A 55 12.23 -10.94 -9.22
N ARG A 56 12.40 -9.81 -9.91
CA ARG A 56 13.68 -9.09 -9.92
C ARG A 56 14.10 -8.61 -8.53
N ILE A 57 13.16 -8.14 -7.71
CA ILE A 57 13.45 -7.76 -6.32
C ILE A 57 13.96 -8.97 -5.52
N LYS A 58 13.36 -10.16 -5.70
CA LYS A 58 13.81 -11.38 -5.02
C LYS A 58 15.20 -11.82 -5.47
N GLU A 59 15.50 -11.71 -6.77
CA GLU A 59 16.84 -11.99 -7.30
C GLU A 59 17.89 -11.07 -6.68
N ILE A 60 17.60 -9.76 -6.64
CA ILE A 60 18.47 -8.77 -6.01
C ILE A 60 18.68 -9.09 -4.53
N GLN A 61 17.61 -9.36 -3.78
CA GLN A 61 17.70 -9.73 -2.36
C GLN A 61 18.54 -10.99 -2.16
N LYS A 62 18.38 -12.00 -3.01
CA LYS A 62 19.18 -13.23 -2.95
C LYS A 62 20.66 -12.94 -3.20
N ARG A 63 20.98 -12.12 -4.20
CA ARG A 63 22.37 -11.78 -4.54
C ARG A 63 23.03 -10.94 -3.45
N VAL A 64 22.32 -9.95 -2.90
CA VAL A 64 22.78 -9.14 -1.77
C VAL A 64 23.04 -10.00 -0.53
N ASN A 65 22.13 -10.93 -0.22
CA ASN A 65 22.29 -11.83 0.92
C ASN A 65 23.46 -12.80 0.72
N ASP A 66 23.66 -13.30 -0.49
CA ASP A 66 24.76 -14.21 -0.83
C ASP A 66 26.12 -13.52 -0.67
N ILE A 67 26.29 -12.31 -1.23
CA ILE A 67 27.51 -11.52 -1.11
C ILE A 67 27.80 -11.18 0.36
N THR A 68 26.79 -10.68 1.08
CA THR A 68 26.91 -10.35 2.51
C THR A 68 27.27 -11.60 3.35
N LYS A 69 26.72 -12.78 3.01
CA LYS A 69 27.03 -14.02 3.70
C LYS A 69 28.47 -14.45 3.46
N ARG A 70 28.93 -14.48 2.20
CA ARG A 70 30.31 -14.84 1.84
C ARG A 70 31.31 -13.89 2.49
N GLN A 71 31.02 -12.59 2.49
CA GLN A 71 31.85 -11.59 3.19
C GLN A 71 31.93 -11.87 4.69
N ASN A 72 30.79 -12.07 5.37
CA ASN A 72 30.76 -12.37 6.80
C ASN A 72 31.52 -13.66 7.15
N GLU A 73 31.45 -14.67 6.28
CA GLU A 73 32.19 -15.92 6.44
C GLU A 73 33.70 -15.72 6.25
N ALA A 74 34.12 -14.99 5.22
CA ALA A 74 35.53 -14.65 4.98
C ALA A 74 36.11 -13.79 6.13
N MET A 75 35.35 -12.82 6.63
CA MET A 75 35.71 -12.02 7.80
C MET A 75 35.88 -12.87 9.06
N LYS A 76 34.98 -13.84 9.30
CA LYS A 76 35.08 -14.76 10.45
C LYS A 76 36.29 -15.69 10.36
N ARG A 77 36.69 -16.07 9.14
CA ARG A 77 37.85 -16.92 8.88
C ARG A 77 39.17 -16.14 8.85
N GLY A 78 39.12 -14.80 8.81
CA GLY A 78 40.31 -13.95 8.66
C GLY A 78 41.00 -14.10 7.30
N ASP A 79 40.25 -14.50 6.26
CA ASP A 79 40.80 -14.74 4.93
C ASP A 79 40.85 -13.43 4.13
N GLU A 80 41.96 -12.71 4.24
CA GLU A 80 42.18 -11.44 3.52
C GLU A 80 42.21 -11.60 1.99
N GLU A 81 42.58 -12.78 1.48
CA GLU A 81 42.62 -13.02 0.04
C GLU A 81 41.20 -13.19 -0.52
N GLU A 82 40.36 -13.94 0.18
CA GLU A 82 38.94 -14.08 -0.15
C GLU A 82 38.19 -12.74 -0.02
N LEU A 83 38.53 -11.92 0.97
CA LEU A 83 37.96 -10.57 1.10
C LEU A 83 38.30 -9.67 -0.10
N LYS A 84 39.55 -9.67 -0.57
CA LYS A 84 39.96 -8.93 -1.78
C LYS A 84 39.25 -9.43 -3.04
N ARG A 85 39.01 -10.75 -3.14
CA ARG A 85 38.25 -11.33 -4.26
C ARG A 85 36.78 -10.92 -4.24
N LEU A 86 36.22 -10.60 -3.07
CA LEU A 86 34.83 -10.16 -2.90
C LEU A 86 34.64 -8.65 -3.06
N GLU A 87 35.69 -7.82 -3.02
CA GLU A 87 35.61 -6.37 -3.25
C GLU A 87 34.84 -5.97 -4.54
N PRO A 88 35.09 -6.56 -5.72
CA PRO A 88 34.34 -6.21 -6.92
C PRO A 88 32.85 -6.55 -6.81
N GLU A 89 32.50 -7.64 -6.15
CA GLU A 89 31.10 -8.02 -5.92
C GLU A 89 30.41 -7.06 -4.93
N GLN A 90 31.13 -6.59 -3.92
CA GLN A 90 30.64 -5.56 -3.00
C GLN A 90 30.39 -4.22 -3.71
N ALA A 91 31.22 -3.87 -4.70
CA ALA A 91 31.02 -2.67 -5.50
C ALA A 91 29.74 -2.71 -6.36
N GLU A 92 29.18 -3.88 -6.64
CA GLU A 92 27.88 -4.03 -7.31
C GLU A 92 26.67 -3.81 -6.37
N LEU A 93 26.85 -3.96 -5.05
CA LEU A 93 25.76 -3.87 -4.07
C LEU A 93 24.98 -2.53 -4.15
N PRO A 94 25.62 -1.36 -4.20
CA PRO A 94 24.89 -0.09 -4.30
C PRO A 94 24.00 -0.02 -5.56
N GLY A 95 24.47 -0.57 -6.68
CA GLY A 95 23.70 -0.63 -7.92
C GLY A 95 22.46 -1.51 -7.79
N LEU A 96 22.63 -2.71 -7.21
CA LEU A 96 21.53 -3.64 -6.94
C LEU A 96 20.50 -3.05 -5.95
N LEU A 97 20.98 -2.42 -4.87
CA LEU A 97 20.10 -1.76 -3.89
C LEU A 97 19.32 -0.61 -4.53
N LYS A 98 19.97 0.22 -5.35
CA LYS A 98 19.32 1.29 -6.11
C LYS A 98 18.25 0.74 -7.06
N GLU A 99 18.57 -0.32 -7.80
CA GLU A 99 17.61 -0.99 -8.70
C GLU A 99 16.38 -1.47 -7.91
N SER A 100 16.60 -2.16 -6.78
CA SER A 100 15.54 -2.63 -5.89
C SER A 100 14.68 -1.48 -5.36
N MET A 101 15.29 -0.36 -4.96
CA MET A 101 14.56 0.83 -4.52
C MET A 101 13.70 1.38 -5.67
N ILE A 102 14.26 1.58 -6.86
CA ILE A 102 13.52 2.12 -8.02
C ILE A 102 12.32 1.24 -8.36
N LEU A 103 12.48 -0.09 -8.35
CA LEU A 103 11.39 -1.03 -8.61
C LEU A 103 10.27 -0.92 -7.56
N GLN A 104 10.61 -0.66 -6.30
CA GLN A 104 9.63 -0.44 -5.22
C GLN A 104 8.97 0.94 -5.27
N PHE A 105 9.71 1.98 -5.67
CA PHE A 105 9.19 3.35 -5.79
C PHE A 105 8.32 3.55 -7.04
N LYS A 106 8.53 2.77 -8.10
CA LYS A 106 7.80 2.91 -9.36
C LYS A 106 6.28 2.85 -9.17
N PRO A 107 5.68 1.86 -8.47
CA PRO A 107 4.26 1.88 -8.14
C PRO A 107 3.86 3.09 -7.30
N LEU A 108 4.71 3.51 -6.35
CA LEU A 108 4.41 4.58 -5.41
C LEU A 108 4.28 5.94 -6.10
N LEU A 109 5.05 6.21 -7.15
CA LEU A 109 4.92 7.43 -7.97
C LEU A 109 3.51 7.58 -8.59
N PHE A 110 2.87 6.47 -8.94
CA PHE A 110 1.50 6.50 -9.43
C PHE A 110 0.48 6.60 -8.29
N LEU A 111 0.75 5.99 -7.13
CA LEU A 111 -0.18 5.94 -6.02
C LEU A 111 -0.20 7.23 -5.18
N LEU A 112 0.94 7.91 -5.04
CA LEU A 112 1.06 9.13 -4.23
C LEU A 112 0.07 10.24 -4.62
N PRO A 113 -0.10 10.60 -5.90
CA PRO A 113 -1.09 11.62 -6.28
C PRO A 113 -2.51 11.26 -5.83
N PHE A 114 -2.93 10.01 -6.02
CA PHE A 114 -4.25 9.54 -5.56
C PHE A 114 -4.35 9.54 -4.04
N LEU A 115 -3.27 9.19 -3.34
CA LEU A 115 -3.21 9.21 -1.89
C LEU A 115 -3.42 10.61 -1.30
N LEU A 116 -3.00 11.66 -2.02
CA LEU A 116 -3.20 13.05 -1.60
C LEU A 116 -4.57 13.59 -2.02
N ILE A 117 -5.07 13.19 -3.18
CA ILE A 117 -6.33 13.72 -3.72
C ILE A 117 -7.54 13.06 -3.05
N LEU A 118 -7.56 11.73 -2.94
CA LEU A 118 -8.75 10.98 -2.51
C LEU A 118 -9.22 11.30 -1.09
N PRO A 119 -8.36 11.41 -0.05
CA PRO A 119 -8.82 11.76 1.28
C PRO A 119 -9.34 13.21 1.36
N ASN A 120 -8.70 14.13 0.62
CA ASN A 120 -9.14 15.53 0.56
C ASN A 120 -10.46 15.66 -0.19
N MET A 121 -10.64 14.88 -1.26
CA MET A 121 -11.92 14.77 -1.96
C MET A 121 -13.00 14.20 -1.05
N ALA A 122 -12.72 13.13 -0.29
CA ALA A 122 -13.65 12.56 0.68
C ALA A 122 -14.05 13.59 1.75
N ARG A 123 -13.10 14.39 2.25
CA ARG A 123 -13.38 15.51 3.17
C ARG A 123 -14.28 16.56 2.54
N SER A 124 -14.02 16.93 1.29
CA SER A 124 -14.82 17.95 0.59
C SER A 124 -16.23 17.48 0.27
N LEU A 125 -16.42 16.19 0.00
CA LEU A 125 -17.73 15.60 -0.30
C LEU A 125 -18.55 15.34 0.96
N PHE A 126 -17.89 15.04 2.08
CA PHE A 126 -18.52 14.69 3.35
C PHE A 126 -17.90 15.48 4.51
N PRO A 127 -18.09 16.82 4.55
CA PRO A 127 -17.44 17.69 5.53
C PRO A 127 -17.89 17.43 6.97
N ASP A 128 -19.16 17.10 7.17
CA ASP A 128 -19.77 16.91 8.49
C ASP A 128 -19.73 15.44 8.97
N PHE A 129 -19.11 14.55 8.20
CA PHE A 129 -19.04 13.14 8.56
C PHE A 129 -18.08 12.92 9.73
N VAL A 130 -18.63 12.35 10.81
CA VAL A 130 -17.88 11.93 11.99
C VAL A 130 -18.41 10.56 12.44
N ILE A 131 -17.49 9.64 12.76
CA ILE A 131 -17.79 8.33 13.32
C ILE A 131 -17.07 8.15 14.65
N ASN A 132 -17.78 7.59 15.64
CA ASN A 132 -17.23 7.22 16.94
C ASN A 132 -17.11 5.69 17.02
N LEU A 133 -15.91 5.20 17.29
CA LEU A 133 -15.62 3.78 17.45
C LEU A 133 -15.73 3.36 18.91
N SER A 134 -16.23 2.15 19.18
CA SER A 134 -16.30 1.59 20.54
C SER A 134 -14.93 1.27 21.16
N PHE A 135 -13.84 1.47 20.41
CA PHE A 135 -12.47 1.22 20.83
C PHE A 135 -11.55 2.33 20.32
N HIS A 136 -10.43 2.52 20.99
CA HIS A 136 -9.45 3.55 20.63
C HIS A 136 -8.43 2.98 19.64
N VAL A 137 -8.14 3.75 18.59
CA VAL A 137 -7.12 3.40 17.60
C VAL A 137 -5.92 4.35 17.76
N PRO A 138 -4.69 3.82 17.83
CA PRO A 138 -3.49 4.66 17.87
C PRO A 138 -3.25 5.29 16.50
N VAL A 139 -3.17 6.62 16.45
CA VAL A 139 -2.85 7.38 15.24
C VAL A 139 -1.45 7.96 15.37
N PHE A 140 -0.60 7.67 14.38
CA PHE A 140 0.84 7.96 14.42
C PHE A 140 1.25 9.28 13.74
N ILE A 141 0.37 9.91 12.95
CA ILE A 141 0.74 11.02 12.06
C ILE A 141 0.26 12.39 12.58
N GLN A 142 -0.74 12.42 13.46
CA GLN A 142 -1.34 13.67 13.96
C GLN A 142 -0.95 13.92 15.42
N HIS A 143 -0.28 15.05 15.67
CA HIS A 143 0.22 15.50 16.98
C HIS A 143 1.39 14.67 17.54
N PHE A 144 2.59 14.85 16.95
CA PHE A 144 3.83 14.19 17.40
C PHE A 144 4.17 14.44 18.89
N GLU A 145 3.72 15.56 19.46
CA GLU A 145 3.84 15.87 20.89
C GLU A 145 3.07 14.92 21.82
N ARG A 146 2.08 14.19 21.29
CA ARG A 146 1.21 13.26 22.04
C ARG A 146 1.24 11.87 21.42
N PHE A 147 2.45 11.40 21.11
CA PHE A 147 2.66 10.13 20.44
C PHE A 147 2.77 8.96 21.45
N PRO A 148 1.99 7.87 21.30
CA PRO A 148 0.92 7.62 20.32
C PRO A 148 -0.41 8.30 20.69
N ASN A 149 -1.10 8.90 19.71
CA ASN A 149 -2.37 9.58 19.94
C ASN A 149 -3.54 8.59 19.85
N TRP A 150 -4.09 8.21 21.01
CA TRP A 150 -5.24 7.31 21.11
C TRP A 150 -6.53 8.09 20.92
N ARG A 151 -7.30 7.73 19.88
CA ARG A 151 -8.59 8.38 19.58
C ARG A 151 -9.63 7.38 19.11
N ASN A 152 -10.88 7.66 19.43
CA ASN A 152 -12.07 6.90 19.02
C ASN A 152 -12.92 7.65 17.97
N GLU A 153 -12.69 8.95 17.80
CA GLU A 153 -13.43 9.78 16.85
C GLU A 153 -12.66 10.00 15.54
N PHE A 154 -13.31 9.78 14.41
CA PHE A 154 -12.74 9.92 13.08
C PHE A 154 -13.67 10.69 12.14
N GLY A 155 -13.15 11.71 11.47
CA GLY A 155 -13.83 12.36 10.35
C GLY A 155 -13.60 11.62 9.03
N ALA A 156 -14.06 12.19 7.91
CA ALA A 156 -13.99 11.55 6.59
C ALA A 156 -12.58 11.08 6.18
N VAL A 157 -11.55 11.91 6.42
CA VAL A 157 -10.15 11.54 6.15
C VAL A 157 -9.70 10.34 6.97
N GLY A 158 -10.02 10.35 8.27
CA GLY A 158 -9.64 9.27 9.18
C GLY A 158 -10.33 7.95 8.79
N TRP A 159 -11.61 8.02 8.47
CA TRP A 159 -12.38 6.87 8.03
C TRP A 159 -11.93 6.32 6.67
N PHE A 160 -11.53 7.18 5.73
CA PHE A 160 -10.88 6.75 4.48
C PHE A 160 -9.64 5.90 4.76
N TRP A 161 -8.75 6.38 5.63
CA TRP A 161 -7.52 5.65 5.98
C TRP A 161 -7.82 4.31 6.66
N LEU A 162 -8.76 4.27 7.60
CA LEU A 162 -9.18 3.03 8.25
C LEU A 162 -9.73 2.02 7.23
N SER A 163 -10.62 2.47 6.35
CA SER A 163 -11.22 1.65 5.30
C SER A 163 -10.17 1.10 4.33
N PHE A 164 -9.26 1.96 3.85
CA PHE A 164 -8.17 1.58 2.98
C PHE A 164 -7.23 0.56 3.63
N LEU A 165 -6.75 0.84 4.85
CA LEU A 165 -5.81 -0.03 5.57
C LEU A 165 -6.45 -1.38 5.88
N PHE A 166 -7.67 -1.38 6.41
CA PHE A 166 -8.41 -2.60 6.70
C PHE A 166 -8.59 -3.44 5.44
N SER A 167 -9.10 -2.84 4.35
CA SER A 167 -9.29 -3.52 3.07
C SER A 167 -7.98 -4.07 2.48
N SER A 168 -6.89 -3.29 2.55
CA SER A 168 -5.58 -3.72 2.08
C SER A 168 -5.06 -4.92 2.86
N LEU A 169 -5.14 -4.88 4.20
CA LEU A 169 -4.72 -5.97 5.07
C LEU A 169 -5.56 -7.23 4.86
N SER A 170 -6.90 -7.09 4.80
CA SER A 170 -7.81 -8.20 4.50
C SER A 170 -7.48 -8.85 3.16
N THR A 171 -7.25 -8.04 2.12
CA THR A 171 -6.91 -8.57 0.79
C THR A 171 -5.57 -9.30 0.81
N GLN A 172 -4.55 -8.75 1.48
CA GLN A 172 -3.25 -9.39 1.63
C GLN A 172 -3.35 -10.73 2.38
N LEU A 173 -4.17 -10.79 3.44
CA LEU A 173 -4.43 -12.01 4.19
C LEU A 173 -5.08 -13.08 3.29
N LEU A 174 -6.11 -12.72 2.53
CA LEU A 174 -6.79 -13.64 1.60
C LEU A 174 -5.84 -14.18 0.53
N ILE A 175 -4.98 -13.32 -0.03
CA ILE A 175 -3.96 -13.73 -1.01
C ILE A 175 -2.97 -14.72 -0.36
N GLY A 176 -2.52 -14.41 0.86
CA GLY A 176 -1.59 -15.27 1.61
C GLY A 176 -2.17 -16.67 1.88
N LEU A 177 -3.42 -16.72 2.33
CA LEU A 177 -4.14 -17.98 2.58
C LEU A 177 -4.32 -18.79 1.29
N LYS A 178 -4.73 -18.16 0.19
CA LYS A 178 -4.88 -18.83 -1.12
C LYS A 178 -3.57 -19.44 -1.60
N ASN A 179 -2.45 -18.72 -1.47
CA ASN A 179 -1.14 -19.21 -1.87
C ASN A 179 -0.69 -20.41 -1.02
N LYS A 180 -0.95 -20.38 0.29
CA LYS A 180 -0.62 -21.50 1.19
C LYS A 180 -1.43 -22.76 0.83
N LEU A 181 -2.74 -22.61 0.59
CA LEU A 181 -3.61 -23.72 0.21
C LEU A 181 -3.25 -24.31 -1.17
N GLY A 182 -2.92 -23.46 -2.14
CA GLY A 182 -2.47 -23.91 -3.47
C GLY A 182 -1.17 -24.72 -3.42
N ASN A 183 -0.20 -24.27 -2.61
CA ASN A 183 1.06 -24.99 -2.43
C ASN A 183 0.88 -26.33 -1.69
N ALA A 184 -0.06 -26.41 -0.74
CA ALA A 184 -0.38 -27.64 -0.04
C ALA A 184 -0.99 -28.70 -0.99
N LYS A 185 -1.95 -28.29 -1.86
CA LYS A 185 -2.52 -29.19 -2.88
C LYS A 185 -1.49 -29.69 -3.88
N LYS A 186 -0.54 -28.85 -4.31
CA LYS A 186 0.52 -29.23 -5.25
C LYS A 186 1.50 -30.24 -4.65
N LYS A 187 1.74 -30.20 -3.34
CA LYS A 187 2.57 -31.21 -2.64
C LYS A 187 1.86 -32.56 -2.51
N GLN A 188 0.55 -32.56 -2.27
CA GLN A 188 -0.24 -33.81 -2.10
C GLN A 188 -0.59 -34.52 -3.41
N GLY A 189 -0.54 -33.84 -4.56
CA GLY A 189 -0.75 -34.46 -5.88
C GLY A 189 0.54 -34.82 -6.63
N ALA A 190 1.70 -34.68 -5.98
CA ALA A 190 3.01 -35.08 -6.50
C ALA A 190 3.59 -36.29 -5.73
N GLU A 191 2.83 -36.83 -4.79
CA GLU A 191 2.98 -38.15 -4.16
C GLU A 191 1.95 -39.11 -4.78
#